data_AF-A0A1G2QBM4-F1
#
_entry.id   AF-A0A1G2QBM4-F1
#
_cell.length_a   1.000
_cell.length_b   1.000
_cell.length_c   1.000
_cell.angle_alpha   90.00
_cell.angle_beta   90.00
_cell.angle_gamma   90.00
#
_symmetry.space_group_name_H-M   'P 1'
#
loop_
_entity.id
_entity.type
_entity.pdbx_description
1 polymer ?
#
loop_
_entity_poly.entity_id
_entity_poly.type
_entity_poly.pdbx_seq_one_letter_code
_entity_poly.pdbx_strand_id
1 'polypeptide(L)'
;MKWIIFQLALVISLVVTFGASSAMAYFGRNLTIGSTGEDVRALQVLLNQSADTRLAALGVGSPGSETDYFGPITAMAVKRFQEKYAAAVLLPAGLSVGTGFVGPATRMQLNSLDDISALGKIIEAVLVTSEVGPQESGLGDPTSGVVAGKPVITAISPTAGSAGTKVTITGRGFLSSGNTVYTGYDQVTAGSSNGTTVTFTFDPPFASEASGKASYLEFDSIPMRFYISNSNGLSGPSPEFNLTF
;
A
#
# COMPACT_ATOMS: atom_id res chain seq x y z
N MET A 1 -32.34 58.49 16.48
CA MET A 1 -31.29 58.30 17.50
C MET A 1 -30.82 56.85 17.44
N LYS A 2 -29.51 56.67 17.23
CA LYS A 2 -28.77 55.39 17.19
C LYS A 2 -28.99 54.57 18.46
N TRP A 3 -29.26 53.27 18.33
CA TRP A 3 -28.75 52.24 19.25
C TRP A 3 -28.16 51.09 18.42
N ILE A 4 -27.07 50.55 18.95
CA ILE A 4 -25.97 49.84 18.30
C ILE A 4 -26.04 48.34 18.65
N ILE A 5 -25.83 47.50 17.63
CA ILE A 5 -25.14 46.19 17.56
C ILE A 5 -25.01 45.35 18.85
N PHE A 6 -25.40 44.07 18.78
CA PHE A 6 -24.58 42.97 19.31
C PHE A 6 -24.66 41.76 18.38
N GLN A 7 -23.57 41.50 17.64
CA GLN A 7 -23.35 40.22 16.99
C GLN A 7 -22.97 39.19 18.05
N LEU A 8 -23.70 38.09 18.11
CA LEU A 8 -23.32 36.91 18.88
C LEU A 8 -22.41 36.05 17.99
N ALA A 9 -21.10 36.26 18.05
CA ALA A 9 -20.15 35.34 17.44
C ALA A 9 -20.07 34.08 18.32
N LEU A 10 -20.67 32.98 17.84
CA LEU A 10 -20.46 31.64 18.39
C LEU A 10 -19.00 31.26 18.16
N VAL A 11 -18.18 31.28 19.21
CA VAL A 11 -16.81 30.76 19.16
C VAL A 11 -16.91 29.24 19.18
N ILE A 12 -16.89 28.60 18.01
CA ILE A 12 -16.70 27.16 17.89
C ILE A 12 -15.22 26.90 18.18
N SER A 13 -14.91 26.39 19.38
CA SER A 13 -13.58 25.84 19.66
C SER A 13 -13.37 24.58 18.83
N LEU A 14 -12.68 24.72 17.70
CA LEU A 14 -12.12 23.61 16.96
C LEU A 14 -10.97 23.03 17.78
N VAL A 15 -11.20 21.88 18.41
CA VAL A 15 -10.12 21.07 18.95
C VAL A 15 -9.44 20.41 17.75
N VAL A 16 -8.34 21.01 17.26
CA VAL A 16 -7.45 20.34 16.32
C VAL A 16 -6.70 19.28 17.12
N THR A 17 -7.21 18.06 17.10
CA THR A 17 -6.42 16.90 17.53
C THR A 17 -5.36 16.69 16.47
N PHE A 18 -4.14 17.16 16.72
CA PHE A 18 -2.99 16.72 15.96
C PHE A 18 -2.84 15.22 16.21
N GLY A 19 -3.19 14.40 15.21
CA GLY A 19 -2.78 13.00 15.19
C GLY A 19 -1.26 12.97 15.37
N ALA A 20 -0.78 12.07 16.24
CA ALA A 20 0.62 11.99 16.62
C ALA A 20 1.51 12.15 15.37
N SER A 21 2.26 13.25 15.33
CA SER A 21 3.35 13.40 14.38
C SER A 21 4.21 12.16 14.56
N SER A 22 4.37 11.36 13.50
CA SER A 22 5.31 10.25 13.51
C SER A 22 6.63 10.83 14.00
N ALA A 23 7.02 10.51 15.23
CA ALA A 23 8.33 10.86 15.74
C ALA A 23 9.32 10.34 14.69
N MET A 24 10.32 11.16 14.34
CA MET A 24 11.33 10.82 13.34
C MET A 24 11.78 9.37 13.55
N ALA A 25 11.60 8.55 12.53
CA ALA A 25 11.89 7.14 12.58
C ALA A 25 13.41 6.95 12.52
N TYR A 26 14.05 6.98 13.68
CA TYR A 26 15.48 6.68 13.75
C TYR A 26 15.71 5.16 13.74
N PHE A 27 16.26 4.65 12.65
CA PHE A 27 16.64 3.24 12.53
C PHE A 27 17.99 2.98 13.22
N GLY A 28 17.94 2.62 14.50
CA GLY A 28 19.13 2.40 15.33
C GLY A 28 19.72 0.99 15.30
N ARG A 29 18.93 -0.03 14.96
CA ARG A 29 19.37 -1.44 14.94
C ARG A 29 19.12 -2.09 13.58
N ASN A 30 19.87 -3.16 13.32
CA ASN A 30 19.63 -4.01 12.16
C ASN A 30 18.21 -4.60 12.20
N LEU A 31 17.50 -4.59 11.07
CA LEU A 31 16.21 -5.26 10.92
C LEU A 31 16.32 -6.37 9.87
N THR A 32 15.68 -7.50 10.17
CA THR A 32 15.63 -8.68 9.33
C THR A 32 14.31 -9.41 9.56
N ILE A 33 14.04 -10.47 8.80
CA ILE A 33 12.86 -11.29 8.99
C ILE A 33 12.73 -11.79 10.43
N GLY A 34 11.51 -11.74 10.94
CA GLY A 34 11.21 -12.09 12.33
C GLY A 34 11.44 -10.93 13.31
N SER A 35 12.06 -9.83 12.89
CA SER A 35 12.14 -8.63 13.73
C SER A 35 10.74 -8.10 14.00
N THR A 36 10.51 -7.66 15.24
CA THR A 36 9.28 -6.96 15.62
C THR A 36 9.57 -5.64 16.32
N GLY A 37 8.63 -4.69 16.23
CA GLY A 37 8.64 -3.45 17.00
C GLY A 37 8.25 -2.21 16.20
N GLU A 38 8.36 -1.06 16.87
CA GLU A 38 7.99 0.24 16.30
C GLU A 38 8.86 0.63 15.10
N ASP A 39 10.15 0.27 15.14
CA ASP A 39 11.08 0.51 14.05
C ASP A 39 10.70 -0.29 12.79
N VAL A 40 10.15 -1.49 12.96
CA VAL A 40 9.57 -2.24 11.84
C VAL A 40 8.34 -1.53 11.29
N ARG A 41 7.42 -1.07 12.14
CA ARG A 41 6.24 -0.33 11.68
C ARG A 41 6.63 0.95 10.95
N ALA A 42 7.57 1.71 11.50
CA ALA A 42 8.09 2.93 10.89
C ALA A 42 8.78 2.66 9.54
N LEU A 43 9.53 1.55 9.43
CA LEU A 43 10.09 1.09 8.16
C LEU A 43 8.98 0.88 7.12
N GLN A 44 7.90 0.19 7.50
CA GLN A 44 6.77 -0.07 6.59
C GLN A 44 6.09 1.23 6.16
N VAL A 45 5.89 2.17 7.09
CA VAL A 45 5.31 3.50 6.79
C VAL A 45 6.18 4.21 5.74
N LEU A 46 7.51 4.25 5.93
CA LEU A 46 8.43 4.90 4.99
C LEU A 46 8.41 4.21 3.62
N LEU A 47 8.50 2.87 3.58
CA LEU A 47 8.47 2.11 2.33
C LEU A 47 7.15 2.29 1.57
N ASN A 48 6.04 2.50 2.27
CA ASN A 48 4.72 2.74 1.69
C ASN A 48 4.56 4.12 1.01
N GLN A 49 5.46 5.07 1.26
CA GLN A 49 5.41 6.41 0.66
C GLN A 49 5.69 6.40 -0.86
N SER A 50 6.38 5.38 -1.37
CA SER A 50 6.75 5.25 -2.79
C SER A 50 6.14 3.98 -3.38
N ALA A 51 5.52 4.08 -4.57
CA ALA A 51 4.95 2.94 -5.27
C ALA A 51 5.99 1.83 -5.51
N ASP A 52 7.22 2.20 -5.86
CA ASP A 52 8.33 1.25 -6.12
C ASP A 52 8.68 0.37 -4.91
N THR A 53 8.46 0.86 -3.70
CA THR A 53 8.86 0.18 -2.45
C THR A 53 7.68 -0.25 -1.60
N ARG A 54 6.45 0.05 -2.02
CA ARG A 54 5.23 -0.23 -1.25
C ARG A 54 5.07 -1.72 -0.98
N LEU A 55 4.70 -2.07 0.25
CA LEU A 55 4.50 -3.46 0.67
C LEU A 55 3.23 -4.04 0.03
N ALA A 56 2.12 -3.35 0.20
CA ALA A 56 0.83 -3.74 -0.36
C ALA A 56 -0.03 -2.51 -0.69
N ALA A 57 -0.89 -2.61 -1.70
CA ALA A 57 -1.86 -1.59 -2.05
C ALA A 57 -3.04 -1.57 -1.08
N LEU A 58 -3.45 -2.73 -0.56
CA LEU A 58 -4.54 -2.90 0.41
C LEU A 58 -4.24 -4.05 1.37
N GLY A 59 -4.76 -3.94 2.60
CA GLY A 59 -4.69 -4.97 3.62
C GLY A 59 -3.45 -4.85 4.51
N VAL A 60 -3.02 -5.97 5.08
CA VAL A 60 -1.91 -6.01 6.02
C VAL A 60 -0.63 -5.48 5.35
N GLY A 61 -0.01 -4.46 5.96
CA GLY A 61 1.19 -3.81 5.46
C GLY A 61 0.94 -2.69 4.45
N SER A 62 -0.32 -2.41 4.04
CA SER A 62 -0.63 -1.27 3.17
C SER A 62 -0.57 0.07 3.93
N PRO A 63 -0.56 1.23 3.24
CA PRO A 63 -0.62 2.54 3.89
C PRO A 63 -1.77 2.61 4.92
N GLY A 64 -1.46 2.98 6.17
CA GLY A 64 -2.43 3.06 7.27
C GLY A 64 -2.85 1.69 7.84
N SER A 65 -2.21 0.61 7.42
CA SER A 65 -2.40 -0.76 7.91
C SER A 65 -1.04 -1.46 8.11
N GLU A 66 -0.01 -0.69 8.42
CA GLU A 66 1.32 -1.17 8.76
C GLU A 66 1.30 -2.04 10.01
N THR A 67 2.18 -3.04 10.04
CA THR A 67 2.37 -3.95 11.16
C THR A 67 3.69 -3.69 11.86
N ASP A 68 3.84 -4.27 13.03
CA ASP A 68 5.09 -4.31 13.78
C ASP A 68 5.93 -5.56 13.45
N TYR A 69 5.62 -6.32 12.40
CA TYR A 69 6.31 -7.58 12.05
C TYR A 69 7.04 -7.51 10.71
N PHE A 70 8.32 -7.86 10.70
CA PHE A 70 9.14 -7.90 9.50
C PHE A 70 9.00 -9.28 8.85
N GLY A 71 8.08 -9.37 7.90
CA GLY A 71 7.82 -10.59 7.13
C GLY A 71 8.44 -10.59 5.74
N PRO A 72 8.11 -11.62 4.91
CA PRO A 72 8.57 -11.71 3.52
C PRO A 72 8.18 -10.48 2.67
N ILE A 73 6.98 -9.93 2.85
CA ILE A 73 6.52 -8.73 2.11
C ILE A 73 7.39 -7.52 2.47
N THR A 74 7.74 -7.34 3.74
CA THR A 74 8.65 -6.28 4.20
C THR A 74 10.05 -6.47 3.65
N ALA A 75 10.58 -7.71 3.67
CA ALA A 75 11.88 -8.03 3.08
C ALA A 75 11.92 -7.67 1.58
N MET A 76 10.85 -8.00 0.85
CA MET A 76 10.70 -7.69 -0.56
C MET A 76 10.66 -6.17 -0.84
N ALA A 77 9.94 -5.43 0.00
CA ALA A 77 9.93 -3.96 -0.05
C ALA A 77 11.33 -3.37 0.24
N VAL A 78 12.07 -3.95 1.19
CA VAL A 78 13.46 -3.54 1.47
C VAL A 78 14.39 -3.86 0.31
N LYS A 79 14.29 -5.05 -0.33
CA LYS A 79 15.09 -5.37 -1.52
C LYS A 79 14.89 -4.33 -2.62
N ARG A 80 13.63 -3.98 -2.92
CA ARG A 80 13.28 -2.91 -3.89
C ARG A 80 13.82 -1.54 -3.49
N PHE A 81 13.75 -1.19 -2.20
CA PHE A 81 14.35 0.04 -1.70
C PHE A 81 15.86 0.07 -1.92
N GLN A 82 16.56 -1.02 -1.59
CA GLN A 82 18.01 -1.12 -1.75
C GLN A 82 18.42 -1.03 -3.22
N GLU A 83 17.65 -1.62 -4.13
CA GLU A 83 17.88 -1.53 -5.57
C GLU A 83 17.59 -0.12 -6.10
N LYS A 84 16.53 0.54 -5.62
CA LYS A 84 16.23 1.95 -5.92
C LYS A 84 17.37 2.90 -5.50
N TYR A 85 18.01 2.61 -4.37
CA TYR A 85 19.15 3.38 -3.85
C TYR A 85 20.48 2.64 -3.98
N ALA A 86 20.66 1.83 -5.05
CA ALA A 86 21.79 0.92 -5.20
C ALA A 86 23.16 1.60 -5.03
N ALA A 87 23.32 2.83 -5.54
CA ALA A 87 24.57 3.57 -5.42
C ALA A 87 24.98 3.85 -3.97
N ALA A 88 24.01 4.14 -3.10
CA ALA A 88 24.26 4.42 -1.68
C ALA A 88 24.29 3.15 -0.83
N VAL A 89 23.55 2.11 -1.21
CA VAL A 89 23.29 0.95 -0.34
C VAL A 89 24.00 -0.32 -0.78
N LEU A 90 24.06 -0.60 -2.08
CA LEU A 90 24.55 -1.87 -2.62
C LEU A 90 25.99 -1.76 -3.13
N LEU A 91 26.30 -0.73 -3.92
CA LEU A 91 27.62 -0.55 -4.53
C LEU A 91 28.78 -0.50 -3.51
N PRO A 92 28.67 0.17 -2.34
CA PRO A 92 29.75 0.19 -1.35
C PRO A 92 30.11 -1.20 -0.79
N ALA A 93 29.16 -2.14 -0.83
CA ALA A 93 29.37 -3.52 -0.39
C ALA A 93 29.66 -4.47 -1.57
N GLY A 94 29.80 -3.96 -2.80
CA GLY A 94 30.00 -4.78 -4.00
C GLY A 94 28.78 -5.61 -4.38
N LEU A 95 27.58 -5.23 -3.92
CA LEU A 95 26.34 -5.94 -4.20
C LEU A 95 25.66 -5.35 -5.43
N SER A 96 25.02 -6.21 -6.21
CA SER A 96 24.20 -5.83 -7.38
C SER A 96 22.71 -6.11 -7.15
N VAL A 97 22.36 -6.76 -6.05
CA VAL A 97 20.99 -7.18 -5.74
C VAL A 97 20.66 -6.85 -4.29
N GLY A 98 19.42 -6.43 -4.06
CA GLY A 98 18.88 -6.24 -2.72
C GLY A 98 19.00 -7.50 -1.85
N THR A 99 19.40 -7.31 -0.59
CA THR A 99 19.49 -8.36 0.42
C THR A 99 18.20 -8.50 1.22
N GLY A 100 17.39 -7.44 1.33
CA GLY A 100 16.21 -7.43 2.20
C GLY A 100 16.56 -7.26 3.68
N PHE A 101 17.85 -7.12 4.00
CA PHE A 101 18.37 -6.87 5.33
C PHE A 101 18.64 -5.38 5.55
N VAL A 102 18.07 -4.80 6.60
CA VAL A 102 18.28 -3.40 6.95
C VAL A 102 19.56 -3.24 7.76
N GLY A 103 20.69 -3.33 7.06
CA GLY A 103 22.03 -3.13 7.61
C GLY A 103 22.43 -1.64 7.71
N PRO A 104 23.69 -1.35 8.12
CA PRO A 104 24.15 0.03 8.35
C PRO A 104 23.93 0.99 7.17
N ALA A 105 24.23 0.57 5.95
CA ALA A 105 24.04 1.40 4.75
C ALA A 105 22.54 1.68 4.47
N THR A 106 21.67 0.68 4.62
CA THR A 106 20.23 0.85 4.46
C THR A 106 19.66 1.78 5.53
N ARG A 107 20.06 1.64 6.80
CA ARG A 107 19.62 2.55 7.88
C ARG A 107 20.06 3.98 7.65
N MET A 108 21.30 4.17 7.21
CA MET A 108 21.80 5.50 6.87
C MET A 108 20.93 6.15 5.78
N GLN A 109 20.61 5.40 4.73
CA GLN A 109 19.74 5.91 3.66
C GLN A 109 18.31 6.17 4.13
N LEU A 110 17.73 5.30 4.96
CA LEU A 110 16.39 5.47 5.52
C LEU A 110 16.30 6.71 6.43
N ASN A 111 17.25 6.88 7.35
CA ASN A 111 17.32 8.03 8.25
C ASN A 111 17.45 9.34 7.44
N SER A 112 18.25 9.34 6.37
CA SER A 112 18.40 10.49 5.48
C SER A 112 17.08 10.89 4.79
N LEU A 113 16.27 9.92 4.36
CA LEU A 113 14.98 10.18 3.74
C LEU A 113 13.91 10.65 4.74
N ASP A 114 13.95 10.12 5.96
CA ASP A 114 13.03 10.53 7.04
C ASP A 114 13.31 11.98 7.48
N ASP A 115 14.58 12.35 7.64
CA ASP A 115 14.99 13.73 7.93
C ASP A 115 14.46 14.71 6.87
N ILE A 116 14.56 14.35 5.58
CA ILE A 116 14.07 15.17 4.46
C ILE A 116 12.53 15.25 4.47
N SER A 117 11.83 14.14 4.75
CA SER A 117 10.37 14.11 4.85
C SER A 117 9.85 15.00 5.99
N ALA A 118 10.53 14.97 7.13
CA ALA A 118 10.20 15.81 8.29
C ALA A 118 10.33 17.31 7.96
N LEU A 119 11.38 17.70 7.23
CA LEU A 119 11.55 19.08 6.77
C LEU A 119 10.47 19.49 5.75
N GLY A 120 10.10 18.60 4.82
CA GLY A 120 9.03 18.84 3.86
C GLY A 120 7.67 19.10 4.51
N LYS A 121 7.31 18.30 5.53
CA LYS A 121 6.07 18.49 6.30
C LYS A 121 6.03 19.82 7.07
N ILE A 122 7.16 20.28 7.60
CA ILE A 122 7.26 21.59 8.26
C ILE A 122 7.02 22.71 7.24
N ILE A 123 7.59 22.61 6.04
CA ILE A 123 7.40 23.61 4.97
C ILE A 123 5.95 23.60 4.48
N GLU A 124 5.33 22.44 4.29
CA GLU A 124 3.92 22.33 3.89
C GLU A 124 2.96 22.87 4.97
N ALA A 125 3.21 22.57 6.25
CA ALA A 125 2.44 23.13 7.36
C ALA A 125 2.61 24.65 7.51
N VAL A 126 3.74 25.22 7.07
CA VAL A 126 4.00 26.67 7.06
C VAL A 126 3.43 27.35 5.81
N LEU A 127 3.28 26.64 4.69
CA LEU A 127 2.76 27.18 3.42
C LEU A 127 1.24 27.02 3.26
N VAL A 128 0.59 26.11 4.01
CA VAL A 128 -0.85 25.85 3.89
C VAL A 128 -1.62 26.58 4.99
N THR A 129 -1.84 27.88 4.76
CA THR A 129 -3.03 28.60 5.23
C THR A 129 -3.89 28.90 4.01
N SER A 130 -5.17 28.53 4.01
CA SER A 130 -6.20 28.61 2.91
C SER A 130 -6.15 27.37 1.97
N GLU A 131 -7.20 26.59 1.69
CA GLU A 131 -8.66 26.59 1.91
C GLU A 131 -9.13 25.12 2.08
N VAL A 132 -10.14 24.87 2.93
CA VAL A 132 -10.91 23.61 2.92
C VAL A 132 -12.31 23.93 2.44
N GLY A 133 -12.64 23.50 1.22
CA GLY A 133 -14.02 23.43 0.73
C GLY A 133 -14.58 22.02 0.95
N PRO A 134 -15.81 21.86 1.46
CA PRO A 134 -16.45 20.55 1.53
C PRO A 134 -16.94 20.16 0.14
N GLN A 135 -16.57 18.96 -0.33
CA GLN A 135 -17.20 18.36 -1.50
C GLN A 135 -18.14 17.25 -1.05
N GLU A 136 -19.44 17.53 -1.11
CA GLU A 136 -20.50 16.53 -0.96
C GLU A 136 -21.08 16.16 -2.34
N SER A 137 -21.27 14.84 -2.51
CA SER A 137 -22.34 14.14 -3.25
C SER A 137 -22.68 14.49 -4.70
N GLY A 138 -22.60 13.47 -5.56
CA GLY A 138 -23.44 13.33 -6.75
C GLY A 138 -24.03 11.91 -6.81
N LEU A 139 -25.34 11.78 -6.55
CA LEU A 139 -26.12 10.58 -6.87
C LEU A 139 -26.51 10.60 -8.36
N GLY A 140 -26.22 9.51 -9.07
CA GLY A 140 -26.75 9.22 -10.40
C GLY A 140 -27.68 8.00 -10.37
N ASP A 141 -28.86 8.16 -10.98
CA ASP A 141 -30.01 7.25 -11.07
C ASP A 141 -29.76 6.01 -11.98
N PRO A 142 -30.49 4.88 -11.83
CA PRO A 142 -30.10 3.57 -12.36
C PRO A 142 -30.87 3.15 -13.63
N THR A 143 -30.23 2.35 -14.49
CA THR A 143 -30.97 1.38 -15.33
C THR A 143 -30.19 0.09 -15.59
N SER A 144 -30.77 -0.99 -15.06
CA SER A 144 -30.88 -2.35 -15.62
C SER A 144 -29.64 -3.22 -15.84
N GLY A 145 -29.42 -4.15 -14.90
CA GLY A 145 -28.60 -5.36 -15.10
C GLY A 145 -28.03 -5.93 -13.80
N VAL A 146 -28.89 -6.55 -12.97
CA VAL A 146 -28.55 -7.21 -11.69
C VAL A 146 -27.90 -6.27 -10.65
N VAL A 147 -28.64 -5.93 -9.59
CA VAL A 147 -28.09 -5.20 -8.43
C VAL A 147 -27.05 -6.09 -7.75
N ALA A 148 -25.81 -5.98 -8.20
CA ALA A 148 -24.65 -6.58 -7.57
C ALA A 148 -24.48 -5.93 -6.20
N GLY A 149 -24.78 -6.66 -5.13
CA GLY A 149 -24.38 -6.23 -3.79
C GLY A 149 -22.85 -6.09 -3.69
N LYS A 150 -22.37 -5.46 -2.61
CA LYS A 150 -20.93 -5.33 -2.28
C LYS A 150 -20.14 -6.58 -2.71
N PRO A 151 -19.02 -6.43 -3.46
CA PRO A 151 -18.23 -7.57 -3.92
C PRO A 151 -17.84 -8.52 -2.79
N VAL A 152 -17.98 -9.82 -3.02
CA VAL A 152 -17.53 -10.87 -2.10
C VAL A 152 -16.71 -11.89 -2.88
N ILE A 153 -15.48 -12.11 -2.44
CA ILE A 153 -14.59 -13.14 -2.98
C ILE A 153 -14.79 -14.41 -2.15
N THR A 154 -14.95 -15.55 -2.82
CA THR A 154 -15.10 -16.86 -2.17
C THR A 154 -13.97 -17.82 -2.51
N ALA A 155 -13.38 -17.71 -3.71
CA ALA A 155 -12.27 -18.56 -4.12
C ALA A 155 -11.35 -17.84 -5.13
N ILE A 156 -10.13 -18.36 -5.26
CA ILE A 156 -9.20 -18.01 -6.33
C ILE A 156 -8.63 -19.29 -6.95
N SER A 157 -8.29 -19.25 -8.23
CA SER A 157 -7.62 -20.34 -8.92
C SER A 157 -6.68 -19.81 -10.01
N PRO A 158 -5.42 -20.27 -10.06
CA PRO A 158 -4.76 -21.10 -9.04
C PRO A 158 -4.52 -20.32 -7.73
N THR A 159 -4.18 -21.04 -6.65
CA THR A 159 -3.80 -20.43 -5.34
C THR A 159 -2.28 -20.17 -5.24
N ALA A 160 -1.52 -20.45 -6.29
CA ALA A 160 -0.09 -20.17 -6.37
C ALA A 160 0.33 -19.99 -7.82
N GLY A 161 1.45 -19.29 -8.03
CA GLY A 161 2.06 -19.13 -9.34
C GLY A 161 3.08 -17.97 -9.36
N SER A 162 3.90 -17.96 -10.40
CA SER A 162 4.87 -16.89 -10.67
C SER A 162 4.25 -15.72 -11.45
N ALA A 163 5.05 -14.71 -11.76
CA ALA A 163 4.66 -13.62 -12.65
C ALA A 163 4.09 -14.14 -13.98
N GLY A 164 3.05 -13.48 -14.48
CA GLY A 164 2.31 -13.90 -15.68
C GLY A 164 1.22 -14.94 -15.43
N THR A 165 1.05 -15.41 -14.20
CA THR A 165 -0.02 -16.38 -13.87
C THR A 165 -1.39 -15.77 -14.11
N LYS A 166 -2.24 -16.45 -14.89
CA LYS A 166 -3.64 -16.07 -15.09
C LYS A 166 -4.48 -16.55 -13.91
N VAL A 167 -4.99 -15.63 -13.11
CA VAL A 167 -5.78 -15.90 -11.91
C VAL A 167 -7.25 -15.61 -12.16
N THR A 168 -8.11 -16.54 -11.76
CA THR A 168 -9.56 -16.36 -11.72
C THR A 168 -10.01 -16.21 -10.27
N ILE A 169 -10.70 -15.11 -9.98
CA ILE A 169 -11.41 -14.86 -8.72
C ILE A 169 -12.87 -15.28 -8.91
N THR A 170 -13.36 -16.12 -8.00
CA THR A 170 -14.77 -16.54 -7.93
C THR A 170 -15.43 -15.89 -6.73
N GLY A 171 -16.70 -15.49 -6.89
CA GLY A 171 -17.43 -14.75 -5.89
C GLY A 171 -18.82 -14.32 -6.36
N ARG A 172 -19.26 -13.17 -5.86
CA ARG A 172 -20.52 -12.53 -6.24
C ARG A 172 -20.38 -11.01 -6.16
N GLY A 173 -21.29 -10.31 -6.83
CA GLY A 173 -21.32 -8.85 -6.82
C GLY A 173 -20.30 -8.21 -7.77
N PHE A 174 -19.79 -8.97 -8.74
CA PHE A 174 -18.89 -8.46 -9.77
C PHE A 174 -19.70 -7.86 -10.91
N LEU A 175 -19.35 -6.66 -11.34
CA LEU A 175 -20.03 -5.96 -12.43
C LEU A 175 -19.54 -6.45 -13.78
N SER A 176 -20.33 -6.23 -14.84
CA SER A 176 -19.89 -6.50 -16.22
C SER A 176 -18.69 -5.63 -16.63
N SER A 177 -18.56 -4.43 -16.05
CA SER A 177 -17.44 -3.51 -16.20
C SER A 177 -17.21 -2.71 -14.91
N GLY A 178 -16.04 -2.08 -14.79
CA GLY A 178 -15.75 -1.20 -13.64
C GLY A 178 -15.37 -1.91 -12.34
N ASN A 179 -14.97 -3.19 -12.39
CA ASN A 179 -14.28 -3.79 -11.26
C ASN A 179 -12.78 -3.52 -11.35
N THR A 180 -12.19 -3.11 -10.23
CA THR A 180 -10.75 -2.96 -10.06
C THR A 180 -10.25 -4.05 -9.12
N VAL A 181 -9.36 -4.90 -9.62
CA VAL A 181 -8.65 -5.91 -8.84
C VAL A 181 -7.37 -5.30 -8.29
N TYR A 182 -7.20 -5.33 -6.97
CA TYR A 182 -5.95 -4.99 -6.29
C TYR A 182 -5.14 -6.25 -6.10
N THR A 183 -3.99 -6.35 -6.76
CA THR A 183 -3.15 -7.56 -6.80
C THR A 183 -2.15 -7.65 -5.65
N GLY A 184 -2.21 -6.70 -4.71
CA GLY A 184 -1.17 -6.47 -3.71
C GLY A 184 -0.20 -5.38 -4.15
N TYR A 185 0.21 -5.32 -5.42
CA TYR A 185 1.16 -4.30 -5.91
C TYR A 185 0.54 -3.35 -6.93
N ASP A 186 -0.30 -3.89 -7.82
CA ASP A 186 -0.92 -3.16 -8.91
C ASP A 186 -2.44 -3.21 -8.85
N GLN A 187 -3.04 -2.46 -9.76
CA GLN A 187 -4.47 -2.44 -9.99
C GLN A 187 -4.75 -2.87 -11.43
N VAL A 188 -5.65 -3.83 -11.60
CA VAL A 188 -6.07 -4.34 -12.91
C VAL A 188 -7.58 -4.17 -13.05
N THR A 189 -8.03 -3.52 -14.12
CA THR A 189 -9.45 -3.44 -14.44
C THR A 189 -9.91 -4.74 -15.08
N ALA A 190 -11.02 -5.31 -14.61
CA ALA A 190 -11.57 -6.54 -15.19
C ALA A 190 -13.10 -6.58 -15.13
N GLY A 191 -13.71 -7.14 -16.17
CA GLY A 191 -15.16 -7.35 -16.26
C GLY A 191 -15.59 -8.75 -15.81
N SER A 192 -16.86 -8.89 -15.47
CA SER A 192 -17.48 -10.18 -15.17
C SER A 192 -18.71 -10.41 -16.03
N SER A 193 -18.65 -11.35 -16.97
CA SER A 193 -19.79 -11.66 -17.87
C SER A 193 -20.93 -12.40 -17.16
N ASN A 194 -20.65 -13.04 -16.02
CA ASN A 194 -21.58 -13.88 -15.26
C ASN A 194 -21.84 -13.36 -13.84
N GLY A 195 -21.31 -12.18 -13.50
CA GLY A 195 -21.41 -11.55 -12.18
C GLY A 195 -20.73 -12.29 -11.02
N THR A 196 -20.02 -13.39 -11.31
CA THR A 196 -19.50 -14.34 -10.31
C THR A 196 -18.03 -14.68 -10.51
N THR A 197 -17.45 -14.42 -11.69
CA THR A 197 -16.01 -14.63 -11.94
C THR A 197 -15.36 -13.42 -12.57
N VAL A 198 -14.15 -13.10 -12.12
CA VAL A 198 -13.26 -12.10 -12.71
C VAL A 198 -11.92 -12.77 -12.98
N THR A 199 -11.30 -12.50 -14.13
CA THR A 199 -10.00 -13.10 -14.49
C THR A 199 -9.01 -12.01 -14.87
N PHE A 200 -7.79 -12.12 -14.38
CA PHE A 200 -6.70 -11.18 -14.64
C PHE A 200 -5.36 -11.92 -14.74
N THR A 201 -4.36 -11.28 -15.30
CA THR A 201 -2.97 -11.77 -15.28
C THR A 201 -2.25 -11.12 -14.12
N PHE A 202 -1.69 -11.93 -13.23
CA PHE A 202 -0.90 -11.45 -12.11
C PHE A 202 0.55 -11.24 -12.56
N ASP A 203 0.96 -9.98 -12.69
CA ASP A 203 2.28 -9.60 -13.18
C ASP A 203 2.84 -8.43 -12.36
N PRO A 204 3.32 -8.68 -11.12
CA PRO A 204 3.82 -7.62 -10.28
C PRO A 204 5.16 -7.08 -10.84
N PRO A 205 5.45 -5.78 -10.68
CA PRO A 205 6.44 -5.06 -11.49
C PRO A 205 7.89 -5.50 -11.22
N PHE A 206 8.12 -6.22 -10.13
CA PHE A 206 9.44 -6.70 -9.72
C PHE A 206 9.65 -8.19 -9.99
N ALA A 207 8.61 -8.98 -10.27
CA ALA A 207 8.76 -10.43 -10.28
C ALA A 207 9.50 -10.94 -11.53
N SER A 208 9.34 -10.30 -12.68
CA SER A 208 10.12 -10.59 -13.88
C SER A 208 11.61 -10.32 -13.68
N GLU A 209 11.97 -9.26 -12.96
CA GLU A 209 13.35 -8.95 -12.57
C GLU A 209 13.89 -9.87 -11.47
N ALA A 210 13.00 -10.38 -10.61
CA ALA A 210 13.33 -11.24 -9.48
C ALA A 210 13.67 -12.68 -9.88
N SER A 211 13.03 -13.24 -10.91
CA SER A 211 13.19 -14.66 -11.30
C SER A 211 14.62 -15.08 -11.68
N GLY A 212 15.55 -14.13 -11.91
CA GLY A 212 16.97 -14.42 -12.15
C GLY A 212 17.91 -14.08 -10.97
N LYS A 213 17.38 -13.53 -9.87
CA LYS A 213 18.16 -12.98 -8.77
C LYS A 213 18.16 -13.94 -7.58
N ALA A 214 19.30 -14.57 -7.28
CA ALA A 214 19.43 -15.57 -6.21
C ALA A 214 18.90 -15.12 -4.83
N SER A 215 19.01 -13.84 -4.48
CA SER A 215 18.49 -13.34 -3.21
C SER A 215 16.96 -13.22 -3.16
N TYR A 216 16.26 -13.24 -4.30
CA TYR A 216 14.80 -13.28 -4.34
C TYR A 216 14.28 -14.73 -4.19
N LEU A 217 15.12 -15.72 -4.52
CA LEU A 217 14.84 -17.16 -4.36
C LEU A 217 14.99 -17.64 -2.91
N GLU A 218 15.41 -16.78 -1.97
CA GLU A 218 15.44 -17.11 -0.54
C GLU A 218 14.04 -17.37 0.04
N PHE A 219 13.00 -16.91 -0.66
CA PHE A 219 11.61 -17.23 -0.36
C PHE A 219 11.07 -18.21 -1.39
N ASP A 220 10.72 -19.43 -0.95
CA ASP A 220 10.00 -20.39 -1.79
C ASP A 220 8.67 -19.79 -2.29
N SER A 221 8.04 -18.94 -1.46
CA SER A 221 6.87 -18.16 -1.85
C SER A 221 6.62 -16.95 -0.96
N ILE A 222 5.84 -15.99 -1.47
CA ILE A 222 5.32 -14.85 -0.70
C ILE A 222 3.80 -14.93 -0.67
N PRO A 223 3.17 -15.04 0.52
CA PRO A 223 1.74 -15.06 0.65
C PRO A 223 1.17 -13.66 0.43
N MET A 224 0.09 -13.58 -0.35
CA MET A 224 -0.64 -12.34 -0.61
C MET A 224 -2.12 -12.58 -0.79
N ARG A 225 -2.88 -11.50 -0.79
CA ARG A 225 -4.34 -11.53 -0.96
C ARG A 225 -4.77 -10.46 -1.94
N PHE A 226 -5.81 -10.76 -2.69
CA PHE A 226 -6.42 -9.88 -3.67
C PHE A 226 -7.70 -9.27 -3.14
N TYR A 227 -8.05 -8.10 -3.67
CA TYR A 227 -9.30 -7.41 -3.37
C TYR A 227 -9.96 -6.97 -4.67
N ILE A 228 -11.28 -6.80 -4.66
CA ILE A 228 -12.03 -6.23 -5.76
C ILE A 228 -12.81 -5.03 -5.24
N SER A 229 -12.66 -3.87 -5.87
CA SER A 229 -13.58 -2.74 -5.70
C SER A 229 -14.43 -2.52 -6.93
N ASN A 230 -15.63 -1.99 -6.73
CA ASN A 230 -16.46 -1.40 -7.78
C ASN A 230 -17.37 -0.33 -7.14
N SER A 231 -18.35 0.19 -7.88
CA SER A 231 -19.30 1.20 -7.40
C SER A 231 -20.11 0.74 -6.18
N ASN A 232 -20.21 -0.56 -5.91
CA ASN A 232 -20.92 -1.13 -4.76
C ASN A 232 -20.00 -1.36 -3.54
N GLY A 233 -18.72 -0.98 -3.63
CA GLY A 233 -17.76 -1.00 -2.53
C GLY A 233 -16.57 -1.95 -2.73
N LEU A 234 -15.78 -2.12 -1.67
CA LEU A 234 -14.58 -2.96 -1.63
C LEU A 234 -14.88 -4.34 -1.04
N SER A 235 -14.33 -5.41 -1.62
CA SER A 235 -14.46 -6.77 -1.10
C SER A 235 -13.71 -6.98 0.22
N GLY A 236 -13.99 -8.10 0.89
CA GLY A 236 -13.02 -8.69 1.82
C GLY A 236 -11.81 -9.25 1.06
N PRO A 237 -10.76 -9.68 1.76
CA PRO A 237 -9.61 -10.30 1.12
C PRO A 237 -9.97 -11.65 0.49
N SER A 238 -9.30 -12.00 -0.61
CA SER A 238 -9.34 -13.36 -1.16
C SER A 238 -8.72 -14.38 -0.18
N PRO A 239 -8.91 -15.68 -0.44
CA PRO A 239 -7.96 -16.70 0.03
C PRO A 239 -6.53 -16.36 -0.39
N GLU A 240 -5.57 -16.94 0.32
CA GLU A 240 -4.15 -16.69 0.07
C GLU A 240 -3.71 -17.17 -1.32
N PHE A 241 -2.98 -16.29 -2.00
CA PHE A 241 -2.22 -16.62 -3.20
C PHE A 241 -0.73 -16.63 -2.84
N ASN A 242 -0.03 -17.69 -3.22
CA ASN A 242 1.41 -17.82 -3.01
C ASN A 242 2.17 -17.43 -4.29
N LEU A 243 2.79 -16.26 -4.29
CA LEU A 243 3.70 -15.85 -5.37
C LEU A 243 4.98 -16.69 -5.26
N THR A 244 5.30 -17.43 -6.31
CA THR A 244 6.52 -18.27 -6.42
C THR A 244 7.53 -17.64 -7.38
N PHE A 245 8.83 -17.83 -7.14
CA PHE A 245 9.92 -17.22 -7.92
C PHE A 245 10.70 -18.19 -8.79
#